data_AF-A3X0H0-F1
#
_entry.id   AF-A3X0H0-F1
#
_cell.length_a   1.000
_cell.length_b   1.000
_cell.length_c   1.000
_cell.angle_alpha   90.00
_cell.angle_beta   90.00
_cell.angle_gamma   90.00
#
_symmetry.space_group_name_H-M   'P 1'
#
loop_
_entity.id
_entity.type
_entity.pdbx_description
1 polymer ?
#
loop_
_entity_poly.entity_id
_entity_poly.type
_entity_poly.pdbx_seq_one_letter_code
_entity_poly.pdbx_strand_id
1 'polypeptide(L)'
;MSEADQPDRMFNVLFLCTDNSARSILAESILTKDGASRFRAFSAGSQPKSEVGSFALKVLKSLASLRTKLVKIGQSDDASSPRNSAA
;
A
#
# COMPACT_ATOMS: atom_id res chain seq x y z
N MET A 1 -18.06 23.83 22.48
CA MET A 1 -16.78 23.08 22.51
C MET A 1 -17.10 21.62 22.29
N SER A 2 -17.51 21.27 21.07
CA SER A 2 -18.12 19.98 20.77
C SER A 2 -18.01 19.77 19.26
N GLU A 3 -17.18 18.84 18.83
CA GLU A 3 -17.22 18.25 17.49
C GLU A 3 -16.47 16.90 17.57
N ALA A 4 -17.29 15.87 17.78
CA ALA A 4 -17.12 14.46 17.44
C ALA A 4 -15.80 13.74 17.82
N ASP A 5 -15.89 12.97 18.90
CA ASP A 5 -15.39 11.60 18.96
C ASP A 5 -15.99 10.79 17.78
N GLN A 6 -15.30 10.78 16.63
CA GLN A 6 -15.70 9.93 15.51
C GLN A 6 -15.22 8.50 15.80
N PRO A 7 -16.07 7.49 15.53
CA PRO A 7 -15.74 6.09 15.81
C PRO A 7 -14.45 5.73 15.08
N ASP A 8 -13.75 4.73 15.62
CA ASP A 8 -12.55 4.04 15.13
C ASP A 8 -12.63 3.66 13.63
N ARG A 9 -12.71 4.66 12.76
CA ARG A 9 -12.88 4.52 11.32
C ARG A 9 -11.50 4.45 10.71
N MET A 10 -11.19 3.27 10.20
CA MET A 10 -10.03 3.03 9.36
C MET A 10 -10.22 3.72 8.00
N PHE A 11 -9.31 4.63 7.67
CA PHE A 11 -9.25 5.29 6.36
C PHE A 11 -8.35 4.49 5.42
N ASN A 12 -8.86 4.16 4.25
CA ASN A 12 -8.08 3.52 3.19
C ASN A 12 -7.39 4.60 2.33
N VAL A 13 -6.07 4.51 2.18
CA VAL A 13 -5.26 5.48 1.43
C VAL A 13 -4.50 4.76 0.32
N LEU A 14 -4.67 5.22 -0.92
CA LEU A 14 -3.99 4.65 -2.09
C LEU A 14 -2.96 5.62 -2.66
N PHE A 15 -1.70 5.21 -2.68
CA PHE A 15 -0.61 5.96 -3.30
C PHE A 15 -0.35 5.47 -4.72
N LEU A 16 -0.44 6.37 -5.69
CA LEU A 16 -0.28 6.06 -7.11
C LEU A 16 1.06 6.60 -7.64
N CYS A 17 1.75 5.80 -8.45
CA CYS A 17 2.79 6.30 -9.34
C CYS A 17 2.79 5.55 -10.67
N THR A 18 3.70 5.87 -11.60
CA THR A 18 3.74 5.19 -12.90
C THR A 18 4.19 3.73 -12.76
N ASP A 19 5.30 3.50 -12.05
CA ASP A 19 6.01 2.21 -12.10
C ASP A 19 5.79 1.32 -10.87
N ASN A 20 5.07 1.81 -9.85
CA ASN A 20 5.00 1.24 -8.50
C ASN A 20 6.32 0.64 -7.99
N SER A 21 7.42 1.39 -8.12
CA SER A 21 8.78 0.86 -7.85
C SER A 21 9.53 1.62 -6.76
N ALA A 22 9.09 2.81 -6.38
CA ALA A 22 9.81 3.62 -5.39
C ALA A 22 8.88 4.49 -4.52
N ARG A 23 8.38 5.61 -5.06
CA ARG A 23 7.70 6.64 -4.26
C ARG A 23 6.40 6.16 -3.61
N SER A 24 5.54 5.48 -4.37
CA SER A 24 4.28 4.93 -3.85
C SER A 24 4.53 3.89 -2.75
N ILE A 25 5.56 3.06 -2.90
CA ILE A 25 5.95 2.04 -1.92
C ILE A 25 6.47 2.68 -0.63
N LEU A 26 7.32 3.69 -0.74
CA LEU A 26 7.85 4.41 0.43
C LEU A 26 6.72 5.10 1.19
N ALA A 27 5.80 5.77 0.49
CA ALA A 27 4.66 6.43 1.10
C ALA A 27 3.71 5.45 1.80
N GLU A 28 3.41 4.31 1.17
CA GLU A 28 2.62 3.22 1.78
C GLU A 28 3.27 2.74 3.08
N SER A 29 4.59 2.53 3.05
CA SER A 29 5.34 2.00 4.18
C SER A 29 5.34 2.98 5.35
N ILE A 30 5.62 4.25 5.07
CA ILE A 30 5.60 5.33 6.07
C ILE A 30 4.21 5.43 6.70
N LEU A 31 3.15 5.49 5.89
CA LEU A 31 1.79 5.59 6.43
C LEU A 31 1.36 4.34 7.18
N THR A 32 1.82 3.15 6.78
CA THR A 32 1.53 1.91 7.52
C THR A 32 2.16 1.93 8.91
N LYS A 33 3.33 2.55 9.07
CA LYS A 33 4.02 2.68 10.36
C LYS A 33 3.45 3.80 11.22
N ASP A 34 3.30 4.98 10.63
CA ASP A 34 2.93 6.19 11.35
C ASP A 34 1.40 6.32 11.49
N GLY A 35 0.64 5.68 10.61
CA GLY A 35 -0.82 5.77 10.54
C GLY A 35 -1.60 4.91 11.56
N ALA A 36 -0.92 4.04 12.32
CA ALA A 36 -1.53 3.24 13.40
C ALA A 36 -2.85 2.55 12.99
N SER A 37 -3.78 2.26 13.92
CA SER A 37 -5.07 1.63 13.60
C SER A 37 -6.02 2.51 12.79
N ARG A 38 -5.63 3.74 12.43
CA ARG A 38 -6.50 4.72 11.78
C ARG A 38 -6.38 4.72 10.27
N PHE A 39 -5.27 4.25 9.73
CA PHE A 39 -5.01 4.27 8.28
C PHE A 39 -4.56 2.91 7.77
N ARG A 40 -5.16 2.51 6.65
CA ARG A 40 -4.73 1.35 5.86
C ARG A 40 -4.18 1.85 4.53
N ALA A 41 -2.87 1.74 4.37
CA ALA A 41 -2.18 2.22 3.18
C ALA A 41 -2.11 1.14 2.10
N PHE A 42 -2.16 1.58 0.85
CA PHE A 42 -2.04 0.78 -0.36
C PHE A 42 -1.16 1.52 -1.38
N SER A 43 -0.48 0.80 -2.26
CA SER A 43 0.22 1.37 -3.41
C SER A 43 -0.18 0.70 -4.71
N ALA A 44 -0.25 1.47 -5.80
CA ALA A 44 -0.49 0.93 -7.14
C ALA A 44 0.29 1.71 -8.21
N GLY A 45 0.43 1.07 -9.39
CA GLY A 45 1.10 1.63 -10.55
C GLY A 45 0.30 1.46 -11.82
N SER A 46 0.38 2.42 -12.74
CA SER A 46 -0.25 2.28 -14.07
C SER A 46 0.50 1.32 -14.99
N GLN A 47 1.82 1.20 -14.80
CA GLN A 47 2.71 0.28 -15.52
C GLN A 47 3.64 -0.37 -14.49
N PRO A 48 3.14 -1.28 -13.64
CA PRO A 48 3.91 -1.83 -12.54
C PRO A 48 5.13 -2.57 -13.07
N LYS A 49 6.32 -2.20 -12.58
CA LYS A 49 7.53 -2.97 -12.81
C LYS A 49 7.55 -4.22 -11.93
N SER A 50 8.22 -5.25 -12.40
CA SER A 50 8.38 -6.52 -11.66
C SER A 50 9.22 -6.36 -10.38
N GLU A 51 10.01 -5.29 -10.27
CA GLU A 51 11.00 -5.11 -9.22
C GLU A 51 10.94 -3.73 -8.56
N VAL A 52 11.22 -3.71 -7.25
CA VAL A 52 11.29 -2.49 -6.46
C VAL A 52 12.63 -1.83 -6.78
N GLY A 53 12.63 -0.52 -6.96
CA GLY A 53 13.84 0.25 -7.16
C GLY A 53 14.84 0.01 -6.04
N SER A 54 16.10 -0.26 -6.42
CA SER A 54 17.18 -0.60 -5.48
C SER A 54 17.37 0.44 -4.37
N PHE A 55 17.11 1.71 -4.65
CA PHE A 55 17.15 2.78 -3.65
C PHE A 55 16.01 2.66 -2.63
N ALA A 56 14.78 2.40 -3.08
CA ALA A 56 13.63 2.21 -2.20
C ALA A 56 13.85 0.98 -1.30
N LEU A 57 14.40 -0.12 -1.83
CA LEU A 57 14.77 -1.29 -1.02
C LEU A 57 15.82 -0.95 0.06
N LYS A 58 16.83 -0.13 -0.25
CA LYS A 58 17.82 0.31 0.74
C LYS A 58 17.16 1.11 1.86
N VAL A 59 16.27 2.04 1.53
CA VAL A 59 15.55 2.88 2.48
C VAL A 59 14.59 2.05 3.35
N LEU A 60 13.88 1.10 2.74
CA LEU A 60 13.01 0.18 3.48
C LEU A 60 13.79 -0.71 4.45
N LYS A 61 14.97 -1.22 4.02
CA LYS A 61 15.88 -1.97 4.89
C LYS A 61 16.43 -1.12 6.03
N SER A 62 16.84 0.12 5.77
CA SER A 62 17.34 1.02 6.83
C SER A 62 16.24 1.42 7.81
N LEU A 63 14.99 1.47 7.34
CA LEU A 63 13.84 1.80 8.18
C LEU A 63 13.28 0.59 8.96
N ALA A 64 13.93 -0.59 8.85
CA ALA A 64 13.90 -1.87 9.61
C ALA A 64 12.59 -2.38 10.27
N SER A 65 11.70 -1.48 10.68
CA SER A 65 10.34 -1.69 11.19
C SER A 65 9.26 -1.59 10.12
N LEU A 66 9.60 -1.18 8.88
CA LEU A 66 8.66 -1.09 7.77
C LEU A 66 8.47 -2.46 7.12
N ARG A 67 7.56 -3.26 7.69
CA ARG A 67 7.10 -4.51 7.09
C ARG A 67 6.23 -4.18 5.88
N THR A 68 6.84 -3.99 4.72
CA THR A 68 6.09 -4.02 3.47
C THR A 68 5.57 -5.44 3.27
N LYS A 69 4.25 -5.62 3.15
CA LYS A 69 3.66 -6.83 2.53
C LYS A 69 4.11 -7.01 1.06
N LEU A 70 4.86 -6.04 0.54
CA LEU A 70 5.23 -5.84 -0.84
C LEU A 70 6.62 -6.42 -1.19
N VAL A 71 6.82 -7.73 -1.01
CA VAL A 71 7.85 -8.45 -1.81
C VAL A 71 7.25 -8.98 -3.12
N LYS A 72 5.94 -8.80 -3.33
CA LYS A 72 5.27 -9.00 -4.63
C LYS A 72 4.68 -7.69 -5.10
N ILE A 73 5.40 -6.95 -5.93
CA ILE A 73 4.84 -5.80 -6.64
C ILE A 73 3.79 -6.37 -7.62
N GLY A 74 2.51 -6.12 -7.36
CA GLY A 74 1.46 -6.40 -8.33
C GLY A 74 0.92 -7.82 -8.40
N GLN A 75 1.09 -8.68 -7.39
CA GLN A 75 0.20 -9.84 -7.23
C GLN A 75 -0.86 -9.51 -6.19
N SER A 76 -1.87 -8.74 -6.59
CA SER A 76 -3.19 -8.94 -5.99
C SER A 76 -3.61 -10.35 -6.39
N ASP A 77 -3.74 -11.26 -5.42
CA ASP A 77 -4.32 -12.61 -5.61
C ASP A 77 -5.84 -12.54 -5.94
N ASP A 78 -6.31 -11.45 -6.55
CA ASP A 78 -7.74 -11.10 -6.70
C ASP A 78 -8.23 -11.13 -8.16
N ALA A 79 -7.42 -11.66 -9.10
CA ALA A 79 -7.91 -12.01 -10.44
C ALA A 79 -8.64 -13.37 -10.50
N SER A 80 -8.97 -13.96 -9.34
CA SER A 80 -9.74 -15.19 -9.21
C SER A 80 -10.92 -15.03 -8.25
N SER A 81 -11.74 -14.00 -8.43
CA SER A 81 -13.17 -14.18 -8.14
C SER A 81 -13.76 -14.98 -9.30
N PRO A 82 -14.45 -16.12 -9.07
CA PRO A 82 -15.20 -16.76 -10.12
C PRO A 82 -16.29 -15.76 -10.52
N ARG A 83 -16.21 -15.22 -11.74
CA ARG A 83 -17.40 -14.63 -12.35
C ARG A 83 -18.42 -15.75 -12.40
N ASN A 84 -19.38 -15.68 -11.48
CA ASN A 84 -20.65 -16.35 -11.59
C ASN A 84 -21.25 -16.00 -12.96
N SER A 85 -21.06 -16.90 -13.91
CA SER A 85 -21.80 -16.95 -15.16
C SER A 85 -23.26 -17.27 -14.84
N ALA A 86 -24.05 -16.23 -14.63
CA ALA A 86 -25.50 -16.26 -14.66
C ALA A 86 -25.94 -15.35 -15.80
N ALA A 87 -26.08 -15.94 -16.99
CA ALA A 87 -26.93 -15.54 -18.10
C ALA A 87 -26.86 -16.64 -19.16
#